data_AF-A0A2C6AY77-F1
#
_entry.id   AF-A0A2C6AY77-F1
#
_cell.length_a   1.000
_cell.length_b   1.000
_cell.length_c   1.000
_cell.angle_alpha   90.00
_cell.angle_beta   90.00
_cell.angle_gamma   90.00
#
_symmetry.space_group_name_H-M   'P 1'
#
loop_
_entity.id
_entity.type
_entity.pdbx_description
1 polymer ?
#
loop_
_entity_poly.entity_id
_entity_poly.type
_entity_poly.pdbx_seq_one_letter_code
_entity_poly.pdbx_strand_id
1 'polypeptide(L)'
;MTRMNEKKWEDVLGNLKGKTFNLEDFENNIICICDTEDNVYVGDFETRAFNNNEFVGVYEEKGDNYILLEVERDNENETIEVIDGWVK
;
A
#
# COMPACT_ATOMS: atom_id res chain seq x y z
N MET A 1 -0.67 -18.35 -9.64
CA MET A 1 0.27 -17.28 -9.28
C MET A 1 1.11 -17.80 -8.12
N THR A 2 2.14 -17.09 -7.69
CA THR A 2 2.94 -17.49 -6.50
C THR A 2 2.78 -16.44 -5.42
N ARG A 3 2.80 -16.85 -4.16
CA ARG A 3 2.76 -15.94 -3.01
C ARG A 3 3.72 -14.76 -3.09
N MET A 4 3.36 -13.70 -2.37
CA MET A 4 4.21 -12.53 -2.24
C MET A 4 5.43 -12.83 -1.36
N ASN A 5 6.61 -12.78 -1.98
CA ASN A 5 7.89 -12.81 -1.27
C ASN A 5 8.45 -11.39 -1.17
N GLU A 6 9.52 -11.22 -0.38
CA GLU A 6 10.19 -9.93 -0.17
C GLU A 6 10.48 -9.21 -1.49
N LYS A 7 11.08 -9.89 -2.47
CA LYS A 7 11.39 -9.30 -3.78
C LYS A 7 10.14 -8.81 -4.53
N LYS A 8 9.05 -9.58 -4.53
CA LYS A 8 7.80 -9.16 -5.17
C LYS A 8 7.21 -7.94 -4.46
N TRP A 9 7.26 -7.91 -3.13
CA TRP A 9 6.84 -6.74 -2.38
C TRP A 9 7.71 -5.51 -2.67
N GLU A 10 9.02 -5.67 -2.79
CA GLU A 10 9.91 -4.58 -3.22
C GLU A 10 9.57 -4.07 -4.63
N ASP A 11 9.29 -4.97 -5.58
CA ASP A 11 8.87 -4.61 -6.94
C ASP A 11 7.52 -3.87 -6.94
N VAL A 12 6.56 -4.29 -6.11
CA VAL A 12 5.27 -3.58 -5.91
C VAL A 12 5.53 -2.21 -5.30
N LEU A 13 6.29 -2.11 -4.21
CA LEU A 13 6.61 -0.86 -3.54
C LEU A 13 7.29 0.14 -4.48
N GLY A 14 8.25 -0.32 -5.29
CA GLY A 14 8.92 0.51 -6.29
C GLY A 14 7.96 1.05 -7.37
N ASN A 15 6.88 0.32 -7.67
CA ASN A 15 5.82 0.78 -8.56
C ASN A 15 4.83 1.75 -7.89
N LEU A 16 4.73 1.76 -6.57
CA LEU A 16 3.78 2.60 -5.82
C LEU A 16 4.38 3.95 -5.43
N LYS A 17 5.65 3.97 -5.00
CA LYS A 17 6.29 5.17 -4.46
C LYS A 17 6.25 6.35 -5.44
N GLY A 18 5.77 7.49 -4.96
CA GLY A 18 5.59 8.74 -5.72
C GLY A 18 4.39 8.75 -6.67
N LYS A 19 3.52 7.74 -6.65
CA LYS A 19 2.27 7.76 -7.41
C LYS A 19 1.12 8.32 -6.59
N THR A 20 0.25 9.04 -7.29
CA THR A 20 -1.02 9.53 -6.78
C THR A 20 -2.16 8.72 -7.39
N PHE A 21 -3.13 8.36 -6.56
CA PHE A 21 -4.33 7.61 -6.95
C PHE A 21 -5.58 8.39 -6.53
N ASN A 22 -6.72 8.08 -7.14
CA ASN A 22 -8.02 8.45 -6.58
C ASN A 22 -8.25 7.65 -5.28
N LEU A 23 -8.84 8.27 -4.27
CA LEU A 23 -9.13 7.62 -2.98
C LEU A 23 -10.03 6.39 -3.15
N GLU A 24 -11.10 6.49 -3.94
CA GLU A 24 -12.05 5.39 -4.16
C GLU A 24 -11.41 4.16 -4.84
N ASP A 25 -10.43 4.39 -5.71
CA ASP A 25 -9.78 3.33 -6.48
C ASP A 25 -8.52 2.79 -5.79
N PHE A 26 -8.03 3.44 -4.73
CA PHE A 26 -6.73 3.15 -4.15
C PHE A 26 -6.57 1.68 -3.78
N GLU A 27 -7.51 1.14 -2.99
CA GLU A 27 -7.48 -0.25 -2.55
C GLU A 27 -7.46 -1.23 -3.75
N ASN A 28 -8.36 -1.02 -4.71
CA ASN A 28 -8.44 -1.85 -5.91
C ASN A 28 -7.15 -1.77 -6.74
N ASN A 29 -6.54 -0.60 -6.87
CA ASN A 29 -5.28 -0.41 -7.59
C ASN A 29 -4.14 -1.17 -6.90
N ILE A 30 -4.01 -1.06 -5.57
CA ILE A 30 -2.99 -1.80 -4.81
C ILE A 30 -3.17 -3.31 -5.01
N ILE A 31 -4.39 -3.82 -4.86
CA ILE A 31 -4.69 -5.24 -5.02
C ILE A 31 -4.36 -5.71 -6.44
N CYS A 32 -4.73 -4.95 -7.47
CA CYS A 32 -4.46 -5.31 -8.87
C CYS A 32 -2.97 -5.33 -9.22
N ILE A 33 -2.14 -4.54 -8.54
CA ILE A 33 -0.68 -4.53 -8.74
C ILE A 33 -0.02 -5.76 -8.12
N CYS A 34 -0.62 -6.34 -7.08
CA CYS A 34 -0.10 -7.52 -6.39
C CYS A 34 -0.44 -8.80 -7.18
N ASP A 35 0.50 -9.27 -8.00
CA ASP A 35 0.36 -10.53 -8.76
C ASP A 35 0.59 -11.77 -7.87
N THR A 36 -0.47 -12.18 -7.17
CA THR A 36 -0.45 -13.31 -6.23
C THR A 36 -1.72 -14.18 -6.25
N GLU A 37 -1.60 -15.40 -5.70
CA GLU A 37 -2.66 -16.41 -5.64
C GLU A 37 -3.60 -16.28 -4.43
N ASP A 38 -3.15 -15.62 -3.36
CA ASP A 38 -3.92 -15.39 -2.15
C ASP A 38 -4.56 -13.97 -2.19
N ASN A 39 -5.52 -13.70 -1.32
CA ASN A 39 -6.14 -12.37 -1.25
C ASN A 39 -5.16 -11.35 -0.66
N VAL A 40 -5.20 -10.12 -1.19
CA VAL A 40 -4.48 -8.97 -0.64
C VAL A 40 -5.48 -8.04 0.03
N TYR A 41 -5.10 -7.53 1.20
CA TYR A 41 -5.90 -6.60 1.99
C TYR A 41 -5.13 -5.31 2.23
N VAL A 42 -5.87 -4.21 2.24
CA VAL A 42 -5.39 -2.90 2.68
C VAL A 42 -5.99 -2.64 4.06
N GLY A 43 -5.13 -2.37 5.04
CA GLY A 43 -5.54 -2.12 6.42
C GLY A 43 -6.12 -0.72 6.62
N ASP A 44 -6.37 -0.38 7.88
CA ASP A 44 -6.82 0.96 8.26
C ASP A 44 -5.71 2.00 8.11
N PHE A 45 -6.10 3.24 7.83
CA PHE A 45 -5.19 4.39 7.82
C PHE A 45 -4.93 4.86 9.25
N GLU A 46 -3.67 4.84 9.66
CA GLU A 46 -3.24 5.26 10.99
C GLU A 46 -2.39 6.53 10.93
N THR A 47 -2.77 7.53 11.74
CA THR A 47 -1.92 8.70 11.98
C THR A 47 -0.93 8.42 13.10
N ARG A 48 0.31 8.90 12.95
CA ARG A 48 1.31 8.86 14.03
C ARG A 48 1.42 10.23 14.68
N ALA A 49 1.59 10.25 16.01
CA ALA A 49 1.88 11.50 16.71
C ALA A 49 3.11 12.16 16.05
N PHE A 50 3.00 13.44 15.72
CA PHE A 50 4.04 14.27 15.07
C PHE A 50 4.30 14.03 13.57
N ASN A 51 3.50 13.22 12.88
CA ASN A 51 3.50 13.16 11.41
C ASN A 51 2.11 13.55 10.88
N ASN A 52 2.08 14.40 9.86
CA ASN A 52 0.82 14.73 9.17
C ASN A 52 0.42 13.63 8.18
N ASN A 53 1.38 12.78 7.78
CA ASN A 53 1.15 11.67 6.89
C ASN A 53 0.53 10.48 7.64
N GLU A 54 -0.22 9.69 6.90
CA GLU A 54 -0.87 8.48 7.38
C GLU A 54 -0.09 7.25 6.95
N PHE A 55 -0.29 6.16 7.68
CA PHE A 55 0.34 4.89 7.39
C PHE A 55 -0.74 3.85 7.13
N VAL A 56 -0.52 3.01 6.13
CA VAL A 56 -1.44 1.92 5.78
C VAL A 56 -0.65 0.64 5.48
N GLY A 57 -1.10 -0.47 6.06
CA GLY A 57 -0.52 -1.78 5.82
C GLY A 57 -1.17 -2.47 4.61
N VAL A 58 -0.37 -3.14 3.79
CA VAL A 58 -0.84 -3.99 2.68
C VAL A 58 -0.28 -5.38 2.89
N TYR A 59 -1.15 -6.37 3.07
CA TYR A 59 -0.76 -7.73 3.43
C TYR A 59 -1.52 -8.78 2.63
N GLU A 60 -0.85 -9.91 2.39
CA GLU A 60 -1.43 -11.10 1.79
C GLU A 60 -1.97 -12.03 2.89
N GLU A 61 -3.17 -12.62 2.70
CA GLU A 61 -3.89 -13.42 3.71
C GLU A 61 -3.03 -14.50 4.40
N LYS A 62 -2.11 -15.12 3.65
CA LYS A 62 -1.19 -16.17 4.12
C LYS A 62 0.27 -15.82 3.88
N GLY A 63 0.56 -14.52 3.75
CA GLY A 63 1.90 -14.00 3.55
C GLY A 63 2.67 -13.87 4.86
N ASP A 64 3.98 -14.09 4.80
CA ASP A 64 4.88 -13.90 5.95
C ASP A 64 5.39 -12.44 6.05
N ASN A 65 5.22 -11.66 4.99
CA ASN A 65 5.67 -10.27 4.87
C ASN A 65 4.54 -9.36 4.41
N TYR A 66 4.66 -8.07 4.67
CA TYR A 66 3.72 -7.02 4.25
C TYR A 66 4.45 -5.75 3.83
N ILE A 67 3.74 -4.81 3.19
CA ILE A 67 4.24 -3.46 2.95
C ILE A 67 3.55 -2.52 3.94
N LEU A 68 4.33 -1.68 4.62
CA LEU A 68 3.82 -0.49 5.29
C LEU A 68 4.05 0.72 4.38
N LEU A 69 2.97 1.35 3.92
CA LEU A 69 3.02 2.56 3.10
C LEU A 69 2.86 3.80 3.98
N GLU A 70 3.61 4.85 3.69
CA GLU A 70 3.36 6.21 4.14
C GLU A 70 2.66 6.98 3.03
N VAL A 71 1.52 7.58 3.35
CA VAL A 71 0.63 8.21 2.38
C VAL A 71 0.19 9.60 2.83
N GLU A 72 -0.09 10.47 1.86
CA GLU A 72 -0.74 11.76 2.09
C GLU A 72 -2.10 11.73 1.40
N ARG A 73 -3.18 11.93 2.18
CA ARG A 73 -4.55 11.98 1.65
C ARG A 73 -5.02 13.43 1.51
N ASP A 74 -5.47 13.78 0.32
CA ASP A 74 -6.15 15.02 0.03
C ASP A 74 -7.65 14.74 -0.15
N ASN A 75 -8.42 15.04 0.90
CA ASN A 75 -9.87 14.83 0.90
C ASN A 75 -10.63 15.88 0.06
N GLU A 76 -10.03 17.02 -0.27
CA GLU A 76 -10.66 18.04 -1.12
C GLU A 76 -10.62 17.62 -2.59
N ASN A 77 -9.49 17.06 -3.02
CA ASN A 77 -9.29 16.56 -4.39
C ASN A 77 -9.56 15.06 -4.53
N GLU A 78 -9.95 14.39 -3.44
CA GLU A 78 -10.22 12.95 -3.37
C GLU A 78 -9.04 12.09 -3.86
N THR A 79 -7.82 12.47 -3.49
CA THR A 79 -6.59 11.77 -3.90
C THR A 79 -5.76 11.27 -2.74
N ILE A 80 -4.90 10.31 -3.03
CA ILE A 80 -3.90 9.75 -2.11
C ILE A 80 -2.57 9.57 -2.83
N GLU A 81 -1.51 10.15 -2.27
CA GLU A 81 -0.14 9.98 -2.75
C GLU A 81 0.62 8.99 -1.85
N VAL A 82 1.37 8.07 -2.46
CA VAL A 82 2.30 7.20 -1.73
C VAL A 82 3.66 7.90 -1.62
N ILE A 83 3.96 8.42 -0.42
CA ILE A 83 5.18 9.18 -0.14
C ILE A 83 6.40 8.25 0.01
N ASP A 84 6.25 7.19 0.81
CA ASP A 84 7.28 6.18 1.05
C ASP A 84 6.66 4.83 1.42
N GLY A 85 7.50 3.81 1.63
CA GLY A 85 7.07 2.56 2.22
C GLY A 85 8.22 1.62 2.54
N TRP A 86 7.89 0.53 3.27
CA TRP A 86 8.85 -0.46 3.73
C TRP A 86 8.25 -1.86 3.67
N VAL A 87 9.01 -2.82 3.17
CA VAL A 87 8.71 -4.25 3.32
C VAL A 87 9.06 -4.67 4.74
N LYS A 88 8.17 -5.42 5.39
CA LYS A 88 8.25 -5.83 6.80
C LYS A 88 7.90 -7.28 7.00
#